data_AF-A0A317SEM4-F1
#
_entry.id   AF-A0A317SEM4-F1
#
_cell.length_a   1.000
_cell.length_b   1.000
_cell.length_c   1.000
_cell.angle_alpha   90.00
_cell.angle_beta   90.00
_cell.angle_gamma   90.00
#
_symmetry.space_group_name_H-M   'P 1'
#
loop_
_entity.id
_entity.type
_entity.pdbx_description
1 polymer ?
#
loop_
_entity_poly.entity_id
_entity_poly.type
_entity_poly.pdbx_seq_one_letter_code
_entity_poly.pdbx_strand_id
1 'polypeptide(L)'
;MISLAKGVASSLVLKHLIYLVIPGILGGSSSTTYFYWLLILLLITANTLCIIIGTTNVSEVGSRAGTMALINFVPLFISGQINILASFPGFAWENYSHMHRWIGHVAVTQGLTHSVASSLLGPFLLCPQFIRRRLYEIFLTLHVVLSITFLGVGSKLPFVKFYLIAITASWGGVLCIWFFYILYRNLSVGTVTLHHDNDTVRISLRVSKAWVPCAGHYFFLRMPRVSPFAFTRFHPFTIAWWERDPGGSSITISFLIHPHNGFMKNLLSTHRSMLKTLLEGPYSHEEDYGLYGMVVLFASGIGIASYLTYIKRILERHRKREVNTQRILLVWQLRRECKLLHGG
;
A
#
# COMPACT_ATOMS: atom_id res chain seq x y z
N MET A 1 -42.80 3.78 11.59
CA MET A 1 -42.58 3.70 10.12
C MET A 1 -41.30 4.38 9.63
N ILE A 2 -40.96 5.60 10.08
CA ILE A 2 -39.77 6.35 9.60
C ILE A 2 -38.43 5.68 9.99
N SER A 3 -38.34 5.06 11.17
CA SER A 3 -37.13 4.33 11.63
C SER A 3 -36.86 3.05 10.82
N LEU A 4 -37.91 2.28 10.51
CA LEU A 4 -37.84 1.09 9.66
C LEU A 4 -37.47 1.42 8.21
N ALA A 5 -38.02 2.50 7.64
CA ALA A 5 -37.66 2.97 6.30
C ALA A 5 -36.18 3.40 6.22
N LYS A 6 -35.63 4.05 7.25
CA LYS A 6 -34.20 4.37 7.34
C LYS A 6 -33.32 3.12 7.45
N GLY A 7 -33.75 2.12 8.22
CA GLY A 7 -33.04 0.84 8.36
C GLY A 7 -33.02 0.04 7.06
N VAL A 8 -34.16 -0.03 6.36
CA VAL A 8 -34.29 -0.72 5.07
C VAL A 8 -33.50 0.01 3.98
N ALA A 9 -33.61 1.35 3.88
CA ALA A 9 -32.83 2.15 2.93
C ALA A 9 -31.32 2.04 3.21
N SER A 10 -30.90 2.09 4.49
CA SER A 10 -29.51 1.84 4.91
C SER A 10 -29.03 0.45 4.48
N SER A 11 -29.84 -0.58 4.70
CA SER A 11 -29.48 -1.96 4.33
C SER A 11 -29.43 -2.17 2.81
N LEU A 12 -30.32 -1.52 2.05
CA LEU A 12 -30.36 -1.58 0.58
C LEU A 12 -29.16 -0.83 -0.01
N VAL A 13 -28.83 0.34 0.53
CA VAL A 13 -27.65 1.12 0.15
C VAL A 13 -26.38 0.33 0.48
N LEU A 14 -26.25 -0.25 1.67
CA LEU A 14 -25.11 -1.13 1.97
C LEU A 14 -25.01 -2.26 0.94
N LYS A 15 -26.10 -2.99 0.72
CA LYS A 15 -26.09 -4.21 -0.08
C LYS A 15 -25.84 -3.97 -1.57
N HIS A 16 -26.32 -2.84 -2.11
CA HIS A 16 -26.21 -2.54 -3.55
C HIS A 16 -25.07 -1.57 -3.90
N LEU A 17 -24.70 -0.64 -3.01
CA LEU A 17 -23.64 0.35 -3.26
C LEU A 17 -22.29 0.00 -2.61
N ILE A 18 -22.26 -0.78 -1.53
CA ILE A 18 -21.05 -1.04 -0.73
C ILE A 18 -20.53 -2.50 -0.89
N TYR A 19 -21.41 -3.48 -1.05
CA TYR A 19 -21.00 -4.91 -1.05
C TYR A 19 -21.07 -5.62 -2.41
N LEU A 20 -21.61 -4.99 -3.46
CA LEU A 20 -21.67 -5.61 -4.78
C LEU A 20 -20.37 -5.33 -5.56
N VAL A 21 -19.56 -6.37 -5.69
CA VAL A 21 -18.29 -6.36 -6.41
C VAL A 21 -18.54 -6.61 -7.90
N ILE A 22 -18.12 -5.70 -8.77
CA ILE A 22 -18.15 -5.93 -10.22
C ILE A 22 -16.88 -6.68 -10.61
N PRO A 23 -16.96 -7.88 -11.23
CA PRO A 23 -15.80 -8.54 -11.80
C PRO A 23 -15.20 -7.66 -12.92
N GLY A 24 -13.89 -7.43 -12.88
CA GLY A 24 -13.22 -6.57 -13.85
C GLY A 24 -13.34 -7.08 -15.29
N ILE A 25 -14.26 -6.51 -16.08
CA ILE A 25 -14.47 -6.80 -17.50
C ILE A 25 -13.23 -6.46 -18.36
N LEU A 26 -12.29 -5.65 -17.83
CA LEU A 26 -11.08 -5.18 -18.51
C LEU A 26 -9.77 -5.77 -17.96
N GLY A 27 -9.81 -6.96 -17.35
CA GLY A 27 -8.58 -7.68 -16.93
C GLY A 27 -7.82 -7.06 -15.75
N GLY A 28 -8.48 -6.18 -14.99
CA GLY A 28 -7.97 -5.64 -13.73
C GLY A 28 -8.45 -6.47 -12.54
N SER A 29 -7.51 -7.02 -11.77
CA SER A 29 -7.72 -7.84 -10.56
C SER A 29 -8.24 -7.04 -9.34
N SER A 30 -9.10 -6.05 -9.52
CA SER A 30 -9.58 -5.22 -8.40
C SER A 30 -11.09 -5.31 -8.24
N SER A 31 -11.53 -5.73 -7.06
CA SER A 31 -12.92 -5.73 -6.60
C SER A 31 -13.36 -4.28 -6.32
N THR A 32 -13.63 -3.50 -7.36
CA THR A 32 -14.04 -2.09 -7.19
C THR A 32 -15.55 -2.00 -6.95
N THR A 33 -15.93 -1.47 -5.80
CA THR A 33 -17.33 -1.24 -5.43
C THR A 33 -17.97 -0.09 -6.22
N TYR A 34 -19.29 -0.16 -6.50
CA TYR A 34 -20.08 0.91 -7.13
C TYR A 34 -19.86 2.30 -6.53
N PHE A 35 -19.71 2.40 -5.20
CA PHE A 35 -19.38 3.66 -4.53
C PHE A 35 -18.14 4.36 -5.11
N TYR A 36 -17.07 3.62 -5.38
CA TYR A 36 -15.84 4.19 -5.93
C TYR A 36 -16.01 4.62 -7.40
N TRP A 37 -16.79 3.87 -8.17
CA TRP A 37 -17.14 4.27 -9.55
C TRP A 37 -17.98 5.55 -9.58
N LEU A 38 -18.95 5.68 -8.68
CA LEU A 38 -19.73 6.90 -8.53
C LEU A 38 -18.84 8.10 -8.17
N LEU A 39 -17.88 7.90 -7.26
CA LEU A 39 -16.93 8.95 -6.86
C LEU A 39 -16.01 9.36 -8.02
N ILE A 40 -15.51 8.40 -8.82
CA ILE A 40 -14.72 8.69 -10.03
C ILE A 40 -15.57 9.44 -11.06
N LEU A 41 -16.81 9.02 -11.28
CA LEU A 41 -17.71 9.69 -12.22
C LEU A 41 -18.01 11.12 -11.77
N LEU A 42 -18.30 11.32 -10.48
CA LEU A 42 -18.51 12.64 -9.88
C LEU A 42 -17.26 13.52 -9.98
N LEU A 43 -16.07 12.94 -9.78
CA LEU A 43 -14.81 13.65 -9.95
C LEU A 43 -14.68 14.14 -11.41
N ILE A 44 -14.89 13.26 -12.39
CA ILE A 44 -14.77 13.61 -13.82
C ILE A 44 -15.80 14.67 -14.22
N THR A 45 -17.08 14.51 -13.82
CA THR A 45 -18.14 15.44 -14.17
C THR A 45 -17.93 16.80 -13.50
N ALA A 46 -17.62 16.86 -12.21
CA ALA A 46 -17.33 18.13 -11.52
C ALA A 46 -16.14 18.85 -12.17
N ASN A 47 -15.06 18.12 -12.47
CA ASN A 47 -13.87 18.70 -13.10
C ASN A 47 -14.13 19.22 -14.51
N THR A 48 -14.90 18.51 -15.32
CA THR A 48 -15.26 18.94 -16.68
C THR A 48 -16.20 20.14 -16.65
N LEU A 49 -17.17 20.17 -15.75
CA LEU A 49 -18.06 21.32 -15.55
C LEU A 49 -17.28 22.59 -15.15
N CYS A 50 -16.33 22.49 -14.22
CA CYS A 50 -15.48 23.62 -13.82
C CYS A 50 -14.66 24.22 -14.98
N ILE A 51 -14.28 23.38 -15.95
CA ILE A 51 -13.53 23.82 -17.13
C ILE A 51 -14.44 24.47 -18.17
N ILE A 52 -15.62 23.88 -18.43
CA ILE A 52 -16.48 24.25 -19.57
C ILE A 52 -17.44 25.40 -19.22
N ILE A 53 -18.03 25.42 -18.02
CA ILE A 53 -19.09 26.38 -17.67
C ILE A 53 -18.57 27.81 -17.75
N GLY A 54 -19.23 28.63 -18.57
CA GLY A 54 -18.92 30.06 -18.70
C GLY A 54 -17.58 30.33 -19.40
N THR A 55 -17.15 29.45 -20.30
CA THR A 55 -16.00 29.69 -21.18
C THR A 55 -16.45 29.85 -22.63
N THR A 56 -15.88 30.83 -23.33
CA THR A 56 -16.10 31.05 -24.77
C THR A 56 -14.81 30.91 -25.58
N ASN A 57 -13.64 30.93 -24.92
CA ASN A 57 -12.33 30.98 -25.54
C ASN A 57 -11.46 29.76 -25.18
N VAL A 58 -10.72 29.23 -26.16
CA VAL A 58 -9.82 28.06 -25.98
C VAL A 58 -8.67 28.37 -25.01
N SER A 59 -8.14 29.59 -25.02
CA SER A 59 -7.09 30.03 -24.08
C SER A 59 -7.58 30.02 -22.63
N GLU A 60 -8.84 30.39 -22.40
CA GLU A 60 -9.45 30.38 -21.07
C GLU A 60 -9.71 28.95 -20.58
N VAL A 61 -10.20 28.07 -21.46
CA VAL A 61 -10.31 26.62 -21.21
C VAL A 61 -8.95 26.04 -20.82
N GLY A 62 -7.88 26.42 -21.53
CA GLY A 62 -6.51 26.05 -21.20
C GLY A 62 -6.08 26.49 -19.80
N SER A 63 -6.28 27.76 -19.46
CA SER A 63 -5.92 28.32 -18.15
C SER A 63 -6.67 27.63 -16.99
N ARG A 64 -7.97 27.39 -17.17
CA ARG A 64 -8.81 26.68 -16.18
C ARG A 64 -8.40 25.21 -16.05
N ALA A 65 -8.09 24.53 -17.16
CA ALA A 65 -7.59 23.15 -17.13
C ALA A 65 -6.27 23.04 -16.36
N GLY A 66 -5.36 24.01 -16.52
CA GLY A 66 -4.11 24.07 -15.75
C GLY A 66 -4.34 24.23 -14.25
N THR A 67 -5.31 25.07 -13.86
CA THR A 67 -5.69 25.27 -12.45
C THR A 67 -6.37 24.03 -11.85
N MET A 68 -7.23 23.34 -12.61
CA MET A 68 -7.85 22.08 -12.16
C MET A 68 -6.81 20.94 -12.02
N ALA A 69 -5.83 20.87 -12.94
CA ALA A 69 -4.72 19.92 -12.81
C ALA A 69 -3.91 20.17 -11.53
N LEU A 70 -3.63 21.43 -11.22
CA LEU A 70 -2.99 21.87 -9.97
C LEU A 70 -3.77 21.43 -8.72
N ILE A 71 -5.09 21.63 -8.72
CA ILE A 71 -5.96 21.22 -7.61
C ILE A 71 -5.91 19.70 -7.43
N ASN A 72 -5.96 18.93 -8.51
CA ASN A 72 -5.89 17.46 -8.46
C ASN A 72 -4.51 16.93 -8.06
N PHE A 73 -3.44 17.73 -8.16
CA PHE A 73 -2.14 17.35 -7.59
C PHE A 73 -2.15 17.32 -6.07
N VAL A 74 -2.97 18.15 -5.39
CA VAL A 74 -3.06 18.18 -3.92
C VAL A 74 -3.34 16.78 -3.34
N PRO A 75 -4.44 16.09 -3.70
CA PRO A 75 -4.69 14.73 -3.22
C PRO A 75 -3.63 13.74 -3.72
N LEU A 76 -3.04 13.92 -4.91
CA LEU A 76 -1.99 13.02 -5.42
C LEU A 76 -0.72 13.06 -4.56
N PHE A 77 -0.28 14.24 -4.11
CA PHE A 77 0.88 14.36 -3.23
C PHE A 77 0.60 13.83 -1.82
N ILE A 78 -0.54 14.22 -1.22
CA ILE A 78 -0.99 13.70 0.07
C ILE A 78 -1.05 12.17 0.02
N SER A 79 -1.51 11.65 -1.12
CA SER A 79 -1.70 10.22 -1.29
C SER A 79 -0.42 9.41 -1.45
N GLY A 80 0.77 10.03 -1.52
CA GLY A 80 2.05 9.31 -1.62
C GLY A 80 2.37 8.44 -0.39
N GLN A 81 1.80 8.75 0.77
CA GLN A 81 1.97 7.96 2.02
C GLN A 81 0.79 7.00 2.27
N ILE A 82 0.54 6.13 1.29
CA ILE A 82 -0.57 5.15 1.28
C ILE A 82 -0.59 4.28 2.53
N ASN A 83 0.60 4.00 3.07
CA ASN A 83 0.81 3.18 4.26
C ASN A 83 0.09 3.71 5.50
N ILE A 84 -0.13 5.02 5.65
CA ILE A 84 -0.92 5.54 6.78
C ILE A 84 -2.39 5.23 6.58
N LEU A 85 -2.87 5.49 5.37
CA LEU A 85 -4.28 5.36 5.04
C LEU A 85 -4.73 3.90 5.01
N ALA A 86 -3.85 2.99 4.58
CA ALA A 86 -4.05 1.55 4.66
C ALA A 86 -4.07 1.00 6.10
N SER A 87 -3.67 1.79 7.10
CA SER A 87 -3.76 1.39 8.51
C SER A 87 -5.14 1.67 9.12
N PHE A 88 -6.02 2.41 8.42
CA PHE A 88 -7.37 2.69 8.89
C PHE A 88 -8.36 1.58 8.50
N PRO A 89 -9.18 1.08 9.46
CA PRO A 89 -10.19 0.08 9.17
C PRO A 89 -11.18 0.57 8.09
N GLY A 90 -11.38 -0.22 7.04
CA GLY A 90 -12.36 0.06 5.97
C GLY A 90 -11.79 0.65 4.67
N PHE A 91 -10.50 1.05 4.63
CA PHE A 91 -9.85 1.48 3.39
C PHE A 91 -8.95 0.38 2.83
N ALA A 92 -9.49 -0.43 1.93
CA ALA A 92 -8.69 -1.42 1.21
C ALA A 92 -7.63 -0.72 0.34
N TRP A 93 -6.39 -1.23 0.38
CA TRP A 93 -5.26 -0.72 -0.41
C TRP A 93 -5.58 -0.66 -1.90
N GLU A 94 -6.32 -1.64 -2.41
CA GLU A 94 -6.72 -1.72 -3.82
C GLU A 94 -7.62 -0.56 -4.24
N ASN A 95 -8.64 -0.25 -3.45
CA ASN A 95 -9.59 0.83 -3.73
C ASN A 95 -8.90 2.19 -3.74
N TYR A 96 -7.99 2.38 -2.78
CA TYR A 96 -7.18 3.57 -2.71
C TYR A 96 -6.22 3.70 -3.91
N SER A 97 -5.49 2.62 -4.24
CA SER A 97 -4.56 2.61 -5.37
C SER A 97 -5.28 2.89 -6.68
N HIS A 98 -6.50 2.36 -6.83
CA HIS A 98 -7.36 2.63 -7.97
C HIS A 98 -7.76 4.11 -8.04
N MET A 99 -8.22 4.69 -6.92
CA MET A 99 -8.58 6.10 -6.86
C MET A 99 -7.39 7.03 -7.14
N HIS A 100 -6.22 6.75 -6.58
CA HIS A 100 -4.98 7.49 -6.87
C HIS A 100 -4.64 7.47 -8.37
N ARG A 101 -4.76 6.30 -9.02
CA ARG A 101 -4.52 6.18 -10.48
C ARG A 101 -5.51 7.02 -11.28
N TRP A 102 -6.80 6.99 -10.95
CA TRP A 102 -7.81 7.77 -11.67
C TRP A 102 -7.65 9.28 -11.48
N ILE A 103 -7.37 9.76 -10.27
CA ILE A 103 -7.04 11.17 -10.03
C ILE A 103 -5.79 11.56 -10.84
N GLY A 104 -4.80 10.66 -10.91
CA GLY A 104 -3.60 10.85 -11.73
C GLY A 104 -3.92 10.97 -13.22
N HIS A 105 -4.80 10.10 -13.74
CA HIS A 105 -5.26 10.19 -15.12
C HIS A 105 -5.99 11.49 -15.41
N VAL A 106 -6.90 11.93 -14.54
CA VAL A 106 -7.62 13.22 -14.67
C VAL A 106 -6.63 14.38 -14.69
N ALA A 107 -5.71 14.46 -13.72
CA ALA A 107 -4.72 15.53 -13.64
C ALA A 107 -3.81 15.58 -14.90
N VAL A 108 -3.37 14.43 -15.40
CA VAL A 108 -2.58 14.35 -16.64
C VAL A 108 -3.39 14.82 -17.83
N THR A 109 -4.65 14.39 -17.99
CA THR A 109 -5.50 14.84 -19.10
C THR A 109 -5.72 16.35 -19.08
N GLN A 110 -5.97 16.94 -17.91
CA GLN A 110 -6.13 18.39 -17.75
C GLN A 110 -4.84 19.17 -18.02
N GLY A 111 -3.70 18.64 -17.56
CA GLY A 111 -2.38 19.18 -17.88
C GLY A 111 -2.11 19.18 -19.38
N LEU A 112 -2.49 18.11 -20.09
CA LEU A 112 -2.40 18.05 -21.55
C LEU A 112 -3.31 19.08 -22.22
N THR A 113 -4.56 19.24 -21.76
CA THR A 113 -5.45 20.28 -22.32
C THR A 113 -4.87 21.67 -22.13
N HIS A 114 -4.24 21.94 -20.99
CA HIS A 114 -3.51 23.19 -20.73
C HIS A 114 -2.31 23.37 -21.68
N SER A 115 -1.48 22.33 -21.87
CA SER A 115 -0.32 22.37 -22.77
C SER A 115 -0.71 22.54 -24.25
N VAL A 116 -1.79 21.90 -24.69
CA VAL A 116 -2.32 22.04 -26.06
C VAL A 116 -2.90 23.44 -26.27
N ALA A 117 -3.68 23.95 -25.32
CA ALA A 117 -4.24 25.30 -25.40
C ALA A 117 -3.16 26.41 -25.30
N SER A 118 -2.02 26.14 -24.65
CA SER A 118 -0.87 27.06 -24.56
C SER A 118 0.16 26.90 -25.68
N SER A 119 -0.12 26.07 -26.70
CA SER A 119 0.65 25.92 -27.95
C SER A 119 2.13 25.52 -27.82
N LEU A 120 2.59 25.00 -26.68
CA LEU A 120 3.97 24.53 -26.53
C LEU A 120 4.04 23.10 -25.94
N LEU A 121 4.41 22.15 -26.82
CA LEU A 121 5.04 20.86 -26.51
C LEU A 121 4.20 19.85 -25.70
N GLY A 122 3.02 19.49 -26.23
CA GLY A 122 2.18 18.40 -25.72
C GLY A 122 2.67 16.93 -25.80
N PRO A 123 3.70 16.49 -26.55
CA PRO A 123 3.91 15.03 -26.70
C PRO A 123 4.79 14.29 -25.68
N PHE A 124 5.44 14.92 -24.69
CA PHE A 124 6.47 14.20 -23.90
C PHE A 124 5.97 13.39 -22.68
N LEU A 125 4.67 13.43 -22.36
CA LEU A 125 4.13 12.85 -21.11
C LEU A 125 3.41 11.51 -21.27
N LEU A 126 3.24 10.99 -22.48
CA LEU A 126 2.67 9.68 -22.73
C LEU A 126 3.77 8.65 -22.99
N CYS A 127 4.41 8.15 -21.93
CA CYS A 127 5.09 6.86 -22.04
C CYS A 127 4.03 5.75 -21.84
N PRO A 128 3.78 4.89 -22.85
CA PRO A 128 2.92 3.72 -22.70
C PRO A 128 3.36 2.87 -21.50
N GLN A 129 2.41 2.20 -20.83
CA GLN A 129 2.69 1.36 -19.65
C GLN A 129 3.76 0.29 -19.85
N PHE A 130 4.07 -0.05 -21.11
CA PHE A 130 5.15 -0.96 -21.50
C PHE A 130 6.55 -0.36 -21.28
N ILE A 131 6.76 0.93 -21.57
CA ILE A 131 8.05 1.61 -21.43
C ILE A 131 8.39 1.85 -19.95
N ARG A 132 7.39 2.18 -19.11
CA ARG A 132 7.53 2.37 -17.66
C ARG A 132 8.12 1.14 -16.95
N ARG A 133 7.88 -0.08 -17.45
CA ARG A 133 8.42 -1.30 -16.83
C ARG A 133 9.92 -1.48 -17.09
N ARG A 134 10.45 -0.96 -18.20
CA ARG A 134 11.88 -1.05 -18.55
C ARG A 134 12.71 0.14 -18.05
N LEU A 135 12.09 1.32 -17.96
CA LEU A 135 12.78 2.56 -17.58
C LEU A 135 12.24 3.17 -16.28
N TYR A 136 11.77 2.33 -15.36
CA TYR A 136 11.13 2.78 -14.11
C TYR A 136 11.96 3.82 -13.35
N GLU A 137 13.28 3.61 -13.26
CA GLU A 137 14.18 4.51 -12.54
C GLU A 137 14.33 5.86 -13.25
N ILE A 138 14.46 5.87 -14.58
CA ILE A 138 14.53 7.10 -15.37
C ILE A 138 13.21 7.87 -15.29
N PHE A 139 12.08 7.16 -15.39
CA PHE A 139 10.75 7.74 -15.25
C PHE A 139 10.56 8.40 -13.88
N LEU A 140 10.95 7.71 -12.80
CA LEU A 140 10.85 8.24 -11.44
C LEU A 140 11.72 9.49 -11.27
N THR A 141 12.97 9.46 -11.74
CA THR A 141 13.87 10.62 -11.67
C THR A 141 13.32 11.80 -12.47
N LEU A 142 12.86 11.57 -13.70
CA LEU A 142 12.30 12.62 -14.55
C LEU A 142 11.02 13.22 -13.96
N HIS A 143 10.15 12.39 -13.37
CA HIS A 143 8.94 12.83 -12.70
C HIS A 143 9.24 13.71 -11.48
N VAL A 144 10.23 13.33 -10.66
CA VAL A 144 10.68 14.13 -9.51
C VAL A 144 11.28 15.46 -9.98
N VAL A 145 12.14 15.45 -11.00
CA VAL A 145 12.75 16.66 -11.56
C VAL A 145 11.68 17.60 -12.13
N LEU A 146 10.75 17.09 -12.93
CA LEU A 146 9.65 17.88 -13.48
C LEU A 146 8.77 18.49 -12.38
N SER A 147 8.53 17.75 -11.31
CA SER A 147 7.80 18.25 -10.13
C SER A 147 8.54 19.41 -9.46
N ILE A 148 9.86 19.32 -9.30
CA ILE A 148 10.70 20.39 -8.73
C ILE A 148 10.71 21.62 -9.65
N THR A 149 10.87 21.43 -10.95
CA THR A 149 10.83 22.54 -11.94
C THR A 149 9.48 23.23 -11.93
N PHE A 150 8.39 22.46 -11.85
CA PHE A 150 7.03 22.99 -11.76
C PHE A 150 6.81 23.83 -10.50
N LEU A 151 7.29 23.37 -9.34
CA LEU A 151 7.27 24.14 -8.09
C LEU A 151 8.07 25.45 -8.22
N GLY A 152 9.24 25.41 -8.88
CA GLY A 152 10.09 26.57 -9.12
C GLY A 152 9.44 27.62 -10.02
N VAL A 153 8.87 27.22 -11.16
CA VAL A 153 8.22 28.14 -12.11
C VAL A 153 6.91 28.68 -11.54
N GLY A 154 6.09 27.83 -10.92
CA GLY A 154 4.81 28.22 -10.34
C GLY A 154 4.92 29.19 -9.16
N SER A 155 6.07 29.21 -8.45
CA SER A 155 6.32 30.15 -7.34
C SER A 155 6.35 31.62 -7.76
N LYS A 156 6.52 31.92 -9.07
CA LYS A 156 6.56 33.27 -9.63
C LYS A 156 5.17 33.86 -9.91
N LEU A 157 4.12 33.04 -9.90
CA LEU A 157 2.75 33.48 -10.15
C LEU A 157 2.00 33.63 -8.81
N PRO A 158 1.49 34.83 -8.45
CA PRO A 158 0.96 35.09 -7.11
C PRO A 158 -0.25 34.21 -6.76
N PHE A 159 -1.10 33.90 -7.73
CA PHE A 159 -2.24 33.00 -7.53
C PHE A 159 -1.79 31.55 -7.28
N VAL A 160 -0.85 31.05 -8.08
CA VAL A 160 -0.33 29.66 -7.98
C VAL A 160 0.48 29.46 -6.70
N LYS A 161 1.16 30.51 -6.22
CA LYS A 161 1.96 30.48 -4.98
C LYS A 161 1.16 30.02 -3.75
N PHE A 162 -0.08 30.49 -3.57
CA PHE A 162 -0.92 30.05 -2.45
C PHE A 162 -1.25 28.56 -2.52
N TYR A 163 -1.59 28.05 -3.72
CA TYR A 163 -1.86 26.62 -3.93
C TYR A 163 -0.61 25.77 -3.70
N LEU A 164 0.56 26.22 -4.17
CA LEU A 164 1.82 25.50 -3.94
C LEU A 164 2.20 25.44 -2.46
N ILE A 165 2.03 26.54 -1.72
CA ILE A 165 2.24 26.55 -0.27
C ILE A 165 1.25 25.59 0.41
N ALA A 166 -0.02 25.59 0.02
CA ALA A 166 -1.02 24.67 0.57
C ALA A 166 -0.67 23.19 0.29
N ILE A 167 -0.22 22.86 -0.92
CA ILE A 167 0.20 21.49 -1.29
C ILE A 167 1.41 21.06 -0.46
N THR A 168 2.46 21.88 -0.45
CA THR A 168 3.72 21.58 0.26
C THR A 168 3.52 21.50 1.77
N ALA A 169 2.70 22.38 2.35
CA ALA A 169 2.32 22.35 3.75
C ALA A 169 1.48 21.11 4.10
N SER A 170 0.51 20.74 3.25
CA SER A 170 -0.32 19.55 3.47
C SER A 170 0.51 18.28 3.39
N TRP A 171 1.38 18.15 2.38
CA TRP A 171 2.28 17.03 2.22
C TRP A 171 3.28 16.93 3.37
N GLY A 172 3.92 18.05 3.73
CA GLY A 172 4.81 18.13 4.89
C GLY A 172 4.10 17.77 6.19
N GLY A 173 2.85 18.22 6.37
CA GLY A 173 2.01 17.86 7.51
C GLY A 173 1.75 16.35 7.60
N VAL A 174 1.38 15.71 6.50
CA VAL A 174 1.19 14.24 6.44
C VAL A 174 2.49 13.50 6.74
N LEU A 175 3.63 13.96 6.22
CA LEU A 175 4.94 13.39 6.53
C LEU A 175 5.33 13.55 8.00
N CYS A 176 5.05 14.72 8.60
CA CYS A 176 5.27 14.96 10.01
C CYS A 176 4.41 14.01 10.86
N ILE A 177 3.11 13.90 10.56
CA ILE A 177 2.20 12.97 11.24
C ILE A 177 2.72 11.55 11.13
N TRP A 178 3.11 11.11 9.93
CA TRP A 178 3.71 9.79 9.71
C TRP A 178 4.97 9.57 10.54
N PHE A 179 5.89 10.55 10.53
CA PHE A 179 7.14 10.47 11.26
C PHE A 179 6.91 10.34 12.77
N PHE A 180 6.02 11.17 13.33
CA PHE A 180 5.64 11.09 14.74
C PHE A 180 4.89 9.79 15.07
N TYR A 181 4.01 9.32 14.17
CA TYR A 181 3.31 8.05 14.32
C TYR A 181 4.29 6.87 14.37
N ILE A 182 5.26 6.82 13.45
CA ILE A 182 6.31 5.80 13.45
C ILE A 182 7.13 5.90 14.73
N LEU A 183 7.56 7.09 15.12
CA LEU A 183 8.36 7.26 16.33
C LEU A 183 7.61 6.76 17.56
N TYR A 184 6.37 7.20 17.75
CA TYR A 184 5.49 6.78 18.84
C TYR A 184 5.29 5.25 18.88
N ARG A 185 4.98 4.64 17.73
CA ARG A 185 4.77 3.18 17.64
C ARG A 185 6.06 2.39 17.93
N ASN A 186 7.22 2.94 17.53
CA ASN A 186 8.51 2.29 17.71
C ASN A 186 9.11 2.45 19.13
N LEU A 187 8.56 3.33 19.98
CA LEU A 187 8.91 3.36 21.41
C LEU A 187 8.64 2.02 22.12
N SER A 188 7.69 1.26 21.59
CA SER A 188 7.24 -0.04 22.10
C SER A 188 7.88 -1.25 21.41
N VAL A 189 8.82 -1.02 20.47
CA VAL A 189 9.48 -2.09 19.70
C VAL A 189 10.80 -2.43 20.38
N GLY A 190 10.94 -3.69 20.78
CA GLY A 190 12.13 -4.21 21.45
C GLY A 190 13.25 -4.57 20.48
N THR A 191 14.22 -5.33 20.99
CA THR A 191 15.37 -5.81 20.21
C THR A 191 14.96 -6.89 19.21
N VAL A 192 15.63 -6.90 18.05
CA VAL A 192 15.51 -7.96 17.05
C VAL A 192 16.61 -8.98 17.26
N THR A 193 16.24 -10.26 17.30
CA THR A 193 17.18 -11.36 17.22
C THR A 193 17.14 -12.01 15.84
N LEU A 194 18.33 -12.24 15.28
CA LEU A 194 18.51 -12.94 14.02
C LEU A 194 18.90 -14.39 14.32
N HIS A 195 18.11 -15.34 13.80
CA HIS A 195 18.44 -16.75 13.82
C HIS A 195 18.73 -17.19 12.40
N HIS A 196 19.94 -17.69 12.17
CA HIS A 196 20.39 -18.17 10.87
C HIS A 196 20.17 -19.68 10.80
N ASP A 197 19.49 -20.14 9.76
CA ASP A 197 19.28 -21.56 9.48
C ASP A 197 19.63 -21.82 8.01
N ASN A 198 20.90 -22.19 7.79
CA ASN A 198 21.54 -22.42 6.48
C ASN A 198 21.24 -21.31 5.45
N ASP A 199 20.22 -21.52 4.61
CA ASP A 199 19.81 -20.63 3.52
C ASP A 199 18.61 -19.73 3.86
N THR A 200 18.18 -19.73 5.12
CA THR A 200 17.06 -18.91 5.61
C THR A 200 17.44 -18.11 6.84
N VAL A 201 16.84 -16.93 6.97
CA VAL A 201 16.98 -16.08 8.16
C VAL A 201 15.62 -15.95 8.81
N ARG A 202 15.56 -16.30 10.08
CA ARG A 202 14.40 -16.04 10.93
C ARG A 202 14.66 -14.80 11.76
N ILE A 203 13.84 -13.79 11.57
CA ILE A 203 13.88 -12.56 12.35
C ILE A 203 12.84 -12.68 13.46
N SER A 204 13.27 -12.65 14.70
CA SER A 204 12.37 -12.63 15.87
C SER A 204 12.40 -11.24 16.48
N LEU A 205 11.25 -10.57 16.47
CA LEU A 205 11.08 -9.23 16.99
C LEU A 205 10.18 -9.26 18.22
N ARG A 206 10.71 -8.80 19.36
CA ARG A 206 9.93 -8.63 20.58
C ARG A 206 9.23 -7.29 20.56
N VAL A 207 7.91 -7.28 20.64
CA VAL A 207 7.08 -6.06 20.67
C VAL A 207 6.19 -6.02 21.92
N SER A 208 5.77 -4.83 22.34
CA SER A 208 4.79 -4.68 23.41
C SER A 208 3.40 -5.21 22.98
N LYS A 209 2.54 -5.50 23.96
CA LYS A 209 1.15 -5.95 23.74
C LYS A 209 0.28 -4.99 22.88
N ALA A 210 0.69 -3.73 22.72
CA ALA A 210 -0.01 -2.75 21.87
C ALA A 210 0.00 -3.13 20.36
N TRP A 211 0.85 -4.09 19.98
CA TRP A 211 0.87 -4.68 18.66
C TRP A 211 0.01 -5.94 18.68
N VAL A 212 -1.17 -5.91 18.06
CA VAL A 212 -2.03 -7.10 17.91
C VAL A 212 -1.77 -7.71 16.53
N PRO A 213 -0.93 -8.76 16.41
CA PRO A 213 -0.76 -9.46 15.15
C PRO A 213 -2.00 -10.28 14.83
N CYS A 214 -2.42 -10.29 13.56
CA CYS A 214 -3.47 -11.15 13.03
C CYS A 214 -2.96 -11.95 11.83
N ALA A 215 -3.75 -12.94 11.41
CA ALA A 215 -3.46 -13.71 10.21
C ALA A 215 -3.46 -12.84 8.95
N GLY A 216 -2.54 -13.11 8.03
CA GLY A 216 -2.38 -12.32 6.80
C GLY A 216 -1.68 -10.98 6.99
N HIS A 217 -1.31 -10.62 8.23
CA HIS A 217 -0.60 -9.36 8.46
C HIS A 217 0.83 -9.42 7.92
N TYR A 218 1.26 -8.30 7.34
CA TYR A 218 2.65 -8.04 7.00
C TYR A 218 3.09 -6.71 7.59
N PHE A 219 4.39 -6.58 7.78
CA PHE A 219 5.01 -5.39 8.33
C PHE A 219 6.13 -4.93 7.43
N PHE A 220 6.37 -3.63 7.42
CA PHE A 220 7.57 -3.08 6.81
C PHE A 220 8.65 -2.95 7.89
N LEU A 221 9.80 -3.57 7.64
CA LEU A 221 10.96 -3.49 8.52
C LEU A 221 12.05 -2.63 7.87
N ARG A 222 12.69 -1.81 8.70
CA ARG A 222 13.87 -1.02 8.35
C ARG A 222 14.97 -1.32 9.33
N MET A 223 16.08 -1.87 8.82
CA MET A 223 17.21 -2.32 9.63
C MET A 223 18.46 -1.51 9.28
N PRO A 224 18.68 -0.35 9.93
CA PRO A 224 19.72 0.59 9.52
C PRO A 224 21.14 0.02 9.63
N ARG A 225 21.35 -1.00 10.46
CA ARG A 225 22.67 -1.61 10.71
C ARG A 225 23.03 -2.76 9.78
N VAL A 226 22.15 -3.17 8.86
CA VAL A 226 22.40 -4.31 7.95
C VAL A 226 23.13 -3.87 6.67
N SER A 227 22.93 -2.64 6.19
CA SER A 227 23.71 -2.09 5.07
C SER A 227 23.70 -0.56 5.07
N PRO A 228 24.67 0.11 4.40
CA PRO A 228 24.79 1.58 4.40
C PRO A 228 23.53 2.32 3.91
N PHE A 229 22.74 1.73 3.02
CA PHE A 229 21.49 2.30 2.51
C PHE A 229 20.24 1.61 3.06
N ALA A 230 20.37 0.66 3.98
CA ALA A 230 19.20 -0.02 4.57
C ALA A 230 18.36 0.92 5.45
N PHE A 231 18.94 2.00 5.96
CA PHE A 231 18.20 2.96 6.79
C PHE A 231 17.19 3.79 6.01
N THR A 232 17.27 3.86 4.66
CA THR A 232 16.34 4.65 3.85
C THR A 232 15.17 3.84 3.33
N ARG A 233 15.25 2.50 3.34
CA ARG A 233 14.28 1.62 2.70
C ARG A 233 13.50 0.81 3.72
N PHE A 234 12.20 0.66 3.45
CA PHE A 234 11.31 -0.23 4.18
C PHE A 234 11.10 -1.49 3.35
N HIS A 235 11.30 -2.66 3.96
CA HIS A 235 11.15 -3.95 3.29
C HIS A 235 9.92 -4.69 3.83
N PRO A 236 8.98 -5.10 2.97
CA PRO A 236 7.79 -5.82 3.40
C PRO A 236 8.15 -7.25 3.81
N PHE A 237 7.66 -7.67 4.98
CA PHE A 237 7.80 -9.03 5.50
C PHE A 237 6.47 -9.50 6.07
N THR A 238 6.01 -10.66 5.57
CA THR A 238 4.82 -11.31 6.11
C THR A 238 5.15 -12.01 7.41
N ILE A 239 4.25 -11.92 8.39
CA ILE A 239 4.40 -12.65 9.65
C ILE A 239 4.38 -14.14 9.34
N ALA A 240 5.33 -14.89 9.88
CA ALA A 240 5.33 -16.35 9.83
C ALA A 240 4.68 -16.96 11.08
N TRP A 241 4.95 -16.36 12.24
CA TRP A 241 4.41 -16.80 13.52
C TRP A 241 4.40 -15.65 14.54
N TRP A 242 3.61 -15.78 15.59
CA TRP A 242 3.74 -14.93 16.77
C TRP A 242 3.51 -15.76 18.02
N GLU A 243 4.15 -15.39 19.12
CA GLU A 243 3.97 -16.05 20.41
C GLU A 243 3.86 -15.00 21.50
N ARG A 244 2.97 -15.24 22.48
CA ARG A 244 2.84 -14.35 23.63
C ARG A 244 3.78 -14.87 24.71
N ASP A 245 4.60 -13.99 25.26
CA ASP A 245 5.46 -14.38 26.38
C ASP A 245 4.58 -14.84 27.56
N PRO A 246 5.04 -15.81 28.38
CA PRO A 246 4.27 -16.32 29.52
C PRO A 246 3.80 -15.23 30.50
N GLY A 247 4.58 -14.14 30.61
CA GLY A 247 4.25 -12.97 31.44
C GLY A 247 3.25 -12.00 30.81
N GLY A 248 2.79 -12.23 29.58
CA GLY A 248 1.74 -11.43 28.91
C GLY A 248 2.12 -9.99 28.50
N SER A 249 3.29 -9.50 28.92
CA SER A 249 3.75 -8.12 28.68
C SER A 249 4.25 -7.88 27.24
N SER A 250 4.73 -8.92 26.58
CA SER A 250 5.33 -8.83 25.24
C SER A 250 4.93 -9.99 24.33
N ILE A 251 5.02 -9.72 23.03
CA ILE A 251 4.71 -10.64 21.95
C ILE A 251 5.95 -10.74 21.08
N THR A 252 6.37 -11.96 20.76
CA THR A 252 7.47 -12.20 19.84
C THR A 252 6.89 -12.51 18.46
N ILE A 253 7.15 -11.65 17.49
CA ILE A 253 6.73 -11.81 16.10
C ILE A 253 7.90 -12.38 15.31
N SER A 254 7.70 -13.51 14.64
CA SER A 254 8.71 -14.15 13.81
C SER A 254 8.41 -13.94 12.33
N PHE A 255 9.42 -13.47 11.59
CA PHE A 255 9.43 -13.39 10.14
C PHE A 255 10.39 -14.45 9.59
N LEU A 256 9.97 -15.14 8.54
CA LEU A 256 10.82 -16.08 7.82
C LEU A 256 11.25 -15.40 6.52
N ILE A 257 12.55 -15.40 6.23
CA ILE A 257 13.11 -14.77 5.03
C ILE A 257 14.02 -15.77 4.31
N HIS A 258 13.82 -15.88 3.00
CA HIS A 258 14.72 -16.59 2.10
C HIS A 258 15.43 -15.55 1.22
N PRO A 259 16.72 -15.31 1.47
CA PRO A 259 17.41 -14.20 0.84
C PRO A 259 17.72 -14.44 -0.64
N HIS A 260 17.12 -13.64 -1.52
CA HIS A 260 17.38 -13.75 -2.95
C HIS A 260 18.51 -12.82 -3.43
N ASN A 261 18.43 -11.50 -3.16
CA ASN A 261 19.44 -10.51 -3.61
C ASN A 261 19.46 -9.21 -2.77
N GLY A 262 20.54 -8.45 -2.90
CA GLY A 262 20.68 -7.10 -2.33
C GLY A 262 20.67 -7.09 -0.80
N PHE A 263 19.78 -6.28 -0.21
CA PHE A 263 19.61 -6.15 1.24
C PHE A 263 19.51 -7.50 1.96
N MET A 264 18.80 -8.47 1.36
CA MET A 264 18.58 -9.77 1.99
C MET A 264 19.87 -10.61 2.08
N LYS A 265 20.79 -10.49 1.10
CA LYS A 265 22.10 -11.19 1.17
C LYS A 265 22.95 -10.63 2.32
N ASN A 266 22.91 -9.31 2.52
CA ASN A 266 23.61 -8.67 3.65
C ASN A 266 23.02 -9.10 5.00
N LEU A 267 21.74 -9.47 5.03
CA LEU A 267 21.11 -10.02 6.23
C LEU A 267 21.68 -11.41 6.58
N LEU A 268 21.99 -12.26 5.60
CA LEU A 268 22.66 -13.56 5.85
C LEU A 268 24.05 -13.39 6.44
N SER A 269 24.83 -12.44 5.92
CA SER A 269 26.19 -12.19 6.40
C SER A 269 26.25 -11.45 7.74
N THR A 270 25.12 -10.97 8.25
CA THR A 270 25.07 -10.22 9.51
C THR A 270 24.96 -11.18 10.70
N HIS A 271 26.10 -11.55 11.29
CA HIS A 271 26.14 -12.42 12.49
C HIS A 271 25.83 -11.72 13.81
N ARG A 272 25.36 -10.47 13.79
CA ARG A 272 24.98 -9.76 15.01
C ARG A 272 23.67 -10.33 15.55
N SER A 273 23.72 -10.86 16.77
CA SER A 273 22.57 -11.44 17.45
C SER A 273 21.50 -10.43 17.84
N MET A 274 21.85 -9.14 17.97
CA MET A 274 20.92 -8.09 18.37
C MET A 274 21.04 -6.84 17.48
N LEU A 275 19.93 -6.47 16.84
CA LEU A 275 19.82 -5.26 16.01
C LEU A 275 18.66 -4.37 16.45
N LYS A 276 18.82 -3.06 16.22
CA LYS A 276 17.70 -2.12 16.27
C LYS A 276 16.99 -2.13 14.92
N THR A 277 15.66 -2.19 14.94
CA THR A 277 14.81 -2.08 13.75
C THR A 277 13.78 -0.99 13.95
N LEU A 278 13.31 -0.40 12.85
CA LEU A 278 12.03 0.28 12.81
C LEU A 278 10.99 -0.67 12.22
N LEU A 279 9.80 -0.66 12.81
CA LEU A 279 8.62 -1.43 12.42
C LEU A 279 7.51 -0.46 11.98
N GLU A 280 6.92 -0.72 10.81
CA GLU A 280 5.76 0.00 10.29
C GLU A 280 4.63 -1.00 9.95
N GLY A 281 3.40 -0.70 10.36
CA GLY A 281 2.21 -1.56 10.24
C GLY A 281 1.41 -1.68 11.55
N PRO A 282 0.57 -2.71 11.72
CA PRO A 282 0.35 -3.85 10.82
C PRO A 282 -0.46 -3.49 9.58
N TYR A 283 -0.10 -4.10 8.44
CA TYR A 283 -0.90 -4.10 7.22
C TYR A 283 -1.54 -5.46 7.01
N SER A 284 -2.74 -5.50 6.45
CA SER A 284 -3.50 -6.74 6.34
C SER A 284 -4.08 -6.94 4.95
N HIS A 285 -4.16 -8.20 4.55
CA HIS A 285 -5.13 -8.70 3.59
C HIS A 285 -6.13 -9.53 4.39
N GLU A 286 -7.23 -8.93 4.83
CA GLU A 286 -8.21 -9.64 5.66
C GLU A 286 -9.14 -10.50 4.81
N GLU A 287 -8.92 -11.81 4.86
CA GLU A 287 -9.86 -12.81 4.36
C GLU A 287 -10.27 -13.72 5.53
N ASP A 288 -11.58 -13.94 5.72
CA ASP A 288 -12.06 -14.87 6.76
C ASP A 288 -12.35 -16.26 6.22
N TYR A 289 -11.30 -17.09 6.17
CA TYR A 289 -11.40 -18.49 5.78
C TYR A 289 -12.23 -19.36 6.75
N GLY A 290 -12.50 -18.87 7.97
CA GLY A 290 -13.24 -19.60 8.99
C GLY A 290 -14.71 -19.87 8.66
N LEU A 291 -15.25 -19.19 7.63
CA LEU A 291 -16.64 -19.34 7.17
C LEU A 291 -16.83 -20.59 6.29
N TYR A 292 -15.76 -21.10 5.69
CA TYR A 292 -15.81 -22.21 4.73
C TYR A 292 -15.61 -23.56 5.43
N GLY A 293 -16.37 -24.58 5.03
CA GLY A 293 -16.26 -25.94 5.59
C GLY A 293 -14.93 -26.64 5.26
N MET A 294 -14.36 -26.37 4.08
CA MET A 294 -13.06 -26.88 3.65
C MET A 294 -12.21 -25.73 3.10
N VAL A 295 -10.97 -25.62 3.58
CA VAL A 295 -10.00 -24.61 3.13
C VAL A 295 -8.83 -25.33 2.46
N VAL A 296 -8.56 -25.01 1.19
CA VAL A 296 -7.42 -25.54 0.43
C VAL A 296 -6.38 -24.43 0.25
N LEU A 297 -5.16 -24.68 0.69
CA LEU A 297 -4.06 -23.71 0.71
C LEU A 297 -2.94 -24.23 -0.19
N PHE A 298 -2.55 -23.45 -1.19
CA PHE A 298 -1.43 -23.77 -2.08
C PHE A 298 -0.25 -22.85 -1.76
N ALA A 299 0.85 -23.43 -1.31
CA ALA A 299 2.06 -22.72 -0.92
C ALA A 299 3.27 -23.19 -1.73
N SER A 300 4.15 -22.26 -2.09
CA SER A 300 5.43 -22.55 -2.73
C SER A 300 6.58 -21.91 -1.94
N GLY A 301 7.61 -22.68 -1.62
CA GLY A 301 8.78 -22.26 -0.87
C GLY A 301 8.39 -21.57 0.45
N ILE A 302 8.92 -20.37 0.68
CA ILE A 302 8.69 -19.58 1.88
C ILE A 302 7.29 -18.96 1.98
N GLY A 303 6.51 -18.97 0.89
CA GLY A 303 5.14 -18.47 0.86
C GLY A 303 4.20 -19.15 1.87
N ILE A 304 4.60 -20.32 2.38
CA ILE A 304 3.93 -21.01 3.49
C ILE A 304 3.76 -20.14 4.74
N ALA A 305 4.69 -19.21 5.01
CA ALA A 305 4.67 -18.34 6.19
C ALA A 305 3.33 -17.60 6.36
N SER A 306 2.80 -17.08 5.26
CA SER A 306 1.49 -16.39 5.25
C SER A 306 0.35 -17.31 5.69
N TYR A 307 0.30 -18.53 5.16
CA TYR A 307 -0.74 -19.51 5.46
C TYR A 307 -0.66 -20.08 6.88
N LEU A 308 0.53 -20.20 7.47
CA LEU A 308 0.67 -20.64 8.86
C LEU A 308 -0.12 -19.74 9.83
N THR A 309 -0.14 -18.43 9.56
CA THR A 309 -0.90 -17.48 10.39
C THR A 309 -2.41 -17.71 10.30
N TYR A 310 -2.92 -18.04 9.11
CA TYR A 310 -4.33 -18.37 8.90
C TYR A 310 -4.71 -19.70 9.53
N ILE A 311 -3.89 -20.73 9.36
CA ILE A 311 -4.10 -22.03 10.00
C ILE A 311 -4.13 -21.84 11.52
N LYS A 312 -3.17 -21.11 12.08
CA LYS A 312 -3.14 -20.79 13.51
C LYS A 312 -4.43 -20.10 13.96
N ARG A 313 -4.89 -19.09 13.24
CA ARG A 313 -6.14 -18.37 13.57
C ARG A 313 -7.36 -19.28 13.50
N ILE A 314 -7.48 -20.12 12.46
CA ILE A 314 -8.58 -21.08 12.32
C ILE A 314 -8.56 -22.06 13.49
N LEU A 315 -7.40 -22.62 13.85
CA LEU A 315 -7.27 -23.53 14.98
C LEU A 315 -7.63 -22.87 16.32
N GLU A 316 -7.17 -21.64 16.55
CA GLU A 316 -7.51 -20.86 17.76
C GLU A 316 -9.01 -20.60 17.88
N ARG A 317 -9.66 -20.19 16.78
CA ARG A 317 -11.11 -19.96 16.75
C ARG A 317 -11.92 -21.26 16.77
N HIS A 318 -11.40 -22.35 16.19
CA HIS A 318 -12.03 -23.67 16.23
C HIS A 318 -12.09 -24.20 17.66
N ARG A 319 -11.03 -24.01 18.45
CA ARG A 319 -11.05 -24.34 19.90
C ARG A 319 -12.14 -23.58 20.66
N LYS A 320 -12.49 -22.37 20.20
CA LYS A 320 -13.57 -21.55 20.77
C LYS A 320 -14.95 -21.80 20.16
N ARG A 321 -15.04 -22.72 19.18
CA ARG A 321 -16.27 -22.99 18.39
C ARG A 321 -16.78 -21.76 17.60
N GLU A 322 -15.86 -20.93 17.11
CA GLU A 322 -16.15 -19.68 16.38
C GLU A 322 -15.96 -19.80 14.85
N VAL A 323 -15.74 -21.01 14.32
CA VAL A 323 -15.51 -21.26 12.88
C VAL A 323 -16.27 -22.50 12.40
N ASN A 324 -16.63 -22.50 11.12
CA ASN A 324 -17.32 -23.60 10.44
C ASN A 324 -16.33 -24.55 9.73
N THR A 325 -15.04 -24.20 9.67
CA THR A 325 -14.02 -24.99 8.99
C THR A 325 -13.78 -26.33 9.67
N GLN A 326 -13.98 -27.41 8.93
CA GLN A 326 -13.80 -28.79 9.37
C GLN A 326 -12.53 -29.43 8.80
N ARG A 327 -12.11 -29.01 7.61
CA ARG A 327 -10.97 -29.59 6.89
C ARG A 327 -10.04 -28.51 6.34
N ILE A 328 -8.74 -28.68 6.54
CA ILE A 328 -7.71 -27.83 5.96
C ILE A 328 -6.79 -28.74 5.14
N LEU A 329 -6.68 -28.48 3.84
CA LEU A 329 -5.75 -29.16 2.93
C LEU A 329 -4.64 -28.18 2.57
N LEU A 330 -3.43 -28.40 3.09
CA LEU A 330 -2.25 -27.63 2.72
C LEU A 330 -1.42 -28.41 1.70
N VAL A 331 -1.30 -27.87 0.49
CA VAL A 331 -0.41 -28.36 -0.56
C VAL A 331 0.82 -27.46 -0.56
N TRP A 332 1.97 -28.00 -0.13
CA TRP A 332 3.23 -27.26 -0.05
C TRP A 332 4.27 -27.80 -1.02
N GLN A 333 4.65 -26.96 -1.99
CA GLN A 333 5.71 -27.25 -2.93
C GLN A 333 7.04 -26.65 -2.44
N LEU A 334 8.03 -27.50 -2.19
CA LEU A 334 9.40 -27.11 -1.87
C LEU A 334 10.26 -27.26 -3.12
N ARG A 335 10.91 -26.19 -3.58
CA ARG A 335 12.05 -26.32 -4.50
C ARG A 335 13.26 -26.71 -3.67
N ARG A 336 13.66 -27.99 -3.70
CA ARG A 336 15.01 -28.37 -3.30
C ARG A 336 15.94 -27.98 -4.44
N GLU A 337 16.93 -27.12 -4.17
CA GLU A 337 18.13 -27.13 -4.99
C GLU A 337 18.83 -28.46 -4.73
N CYS A 338 18.70 -29.41 -5.65
CA CYS A 338 19.63 -30.53 -5.71
C CYS A 338 21.03 -29.94 -5.97
N LYS A 339 21.80 -29.72 -4.91
CA LYS A 339 23.26 -29.75 -5.01
C LYS A 339 23.63 -31.16 -5.45
N LEU A 340 23.62 -31.39 -6.76
CA LEU A 340 24.25 -32.56 -7.36
C LEU A 340 25.73 -32.48 -6.98
N LEU A 341 26.14 -33.40 -6.12
CA LEU A 341 27.53 -33.78 -5.90
C LEU A 341 28.17 -34.03 -7.27
N HIS A 342 28.93 -33.06 -7.78
CA HIS A 342 30.03 -33.37 -8.68
C HIS A 342 31.25 -33.57 -7.79
N GLY A 343 31.41 -34.81 -7.33
CA GLY A 343 32.73 -35.33 -7.06
C GLY A 343 33.50 -35.38 -8.38
N GLY A 344 34.71 -34.84 -8.33
CA GLY A 344 35.73 -34.87 -9.38
C GLY A 344 37.02 -34.47 -8.71
#